data_AF-A0A9E4XQM9-F1
#
_entry.id   AF-A0A9E4XQM9-F1
#
_cell.length_a   1.000
_cell.length_b   1.000
_cell.length_c   1.000
_cell.angle_alpha   90.00
_cell.angle_beta   90.00
_cell.angle_gamma   90.00
#
_symmetry.space_group_name_H-M   'P 1'
#
loop_
_entity.id
_entity.type
_entity.pdbx_description
1 polymer ?
#
loop_
_entity_poly.entity_id
_entity_poly.type
_entity_poly.pdbx_seq_one_letter_code
_entity_poly.pdbx_strand_id
1 'polypeptide(L)'
;MARSFRLWALSDTHVGTEIKFGRRSLEEVIQHAEAWPSEPGGADGFDIAINLGDFSGSQLPPGDEEGELVVSQYATARKHGREHFYDVIGNHDASGIDEPTQWWFKKWIDPTGENTEFSGVDNSKRPYPTAGNWEHYSFEVGNVLFLMLADRNDGGPPIGRGKFGGYPAGAISEETFEWWTRKVLENRDRIVITAHHHMIKETTVATGLNEGCDGGYHGRMPDGGAPGSSFIYWVGGQKDSGRIEDFLAQNDPAIDLWLGAHTHTHPDDTTGGRTHIERKWGANFVNVSAITRYHGQTNSIPMSRLFTFTEGSD
;
A
#
# COMPACT_ATOMS: atom_id res chain seq x y z
N MET A 1 -28.35 13.35 11.01
CA MET A 1 -26.90 13.33 11.31
C MET A 1 -26.18 13.29 9.97
N ALA A 2 -25.02 13.96 9.83
CA ALA A 2 -24.23 13.88 8.61
C ALA A 2 -23.79 12.43 8.38
N ARG A 3 -23.79 11.97 7.13
CA ARG A 3 -23.34 10.62 6.80
C ARG A 3 -21.83 10.56 6.95
N SER A 4 -21.33 9.50 7.58
CA SER A 4 -19.89 9.24 7.66
C SER A 4 -19.49 8.08 6.74
N PHE A 5 -18.23 8.11 6.32
CA PHE A 5 -17.56 7.05 5.58
C PHE A 5 -16.25 6.70 6.29
N ARG A 6 -16.04 5.42 6.58
CA ARG A 6 -14.92 4.89 7.36
C ARG A 6 -14.00 4.07 6.47
N LEU A 7 -12.80 4.59 6.24
CA LEU A 7 -11.74 3.93 5.48
C LEU A 7 -10.74 3.32 6.45
N TRP A 8 -10.58 2.00 6.41
CA TRP A 8 -9.48 1.32 7.09
C TRP A 8 -8.28 1.19 6.14
N ALA A 9 -7.09 1.58 6.59
CA ALA A 9 -5.86 1.41 5.83
C ALA A 9 -4.85 0.57 6.62
N LEU A 10 -4.30 -0.45 5.96
CA LEU A 10 -3.35 -1.41 6.50
C LEU A 10 -2.27 -1.75 5.45
N SER A 11 -1.20 -2.42 5.86
CA SER A 11 -0.12 -2.88 4.99
C SER A 11 0.75 -3.92 5.68
N ASP A 12 1.68 -4.52 4.93
CA ASP A 12 2.83 -5.27 5.45
C ASP A 12 2.40 -6.39 6.40
N THR A 13 1.50 -7.23 5.91
CA THR A 13 0.95 -8.35 6.69
C THR A 13 1.89 -9.54 6.73
N HIS A 14 2.75 -9.70 5.71
CA HIS A 14 3.81 -10.71 5.63
C HIS A 14 3.38 -12.11 6.09
N VAL A 15 2.24 -12.59 5.58
CA VAL A 15 1.54 -13.76 6.11
C VAL A 15 2.43 -15.01 6.19
N GLY A 16 3.30 -15.23 5.21
CA GLY A 16 4.19 -16.40 5.19
C GLY A 16 5.33 -16.32 6.20
N THR A 17 5.70 -15.13 6.68
CA THR A 17 6.62 -14.99 7.82
C THR A 17 5.85 -15.22 9.11
N GLU A 18 4.72 -14.53 9.28
CA GLU A 18 3.93 -14.53 10.52
C GLU A 18 3.42 -15.91 10.90
N ILE A 19 3.01 -16.73 9.90
CA ILE A 19 2.49 -18.07 10.15
C ILE A 19 3.52 -19.02 10.77
N LYS A 20 4.83 -18.79 10.51
CA LYS A 20 5.92 -19.56 11.12
C LYS A 20 6.02 -19.34 12.63
N PHE A 21 5.47 -18.23 13.11
CA PHE A 21 5.37 -17.88 14.52
C PHE A 21 3.96 -18.13 15.09
N GLY A 22 3.10 -18.82 14.33
CA GLY A 22 1.73 -19.14 14.73
C GLY A 22 0.76 -17.96 14.64
N ARG A 23 1.12 -16.87 13.95
CA ARG A 23 0.24 -15.73 13.73
C ARG A 23 -0.43 -15.79 12.37
N ARG A 24 -1.74 -15.57 12.34
CA ARG A 24 -2.51 -15.35 11.11
C ARG A 24 -2.74 -13.85 10.99
N SER A 25 -1.66 -13.13 10.65
CA SER A 25 -1.56 -11.67 10.79
C SER A 25 -2.67 -10.89 10.10
N LEU A 26 -3.06 -11.28 8.89
CA LEU A 26 -4.14 -10.65 8.14
C LEU A 26 -5.52 -10.99 8.74
N GLU A 27 -5.75 -12.25 9.11
CA GLU A 27 -7.00 -12.66 9.77
C GLU A 27 -7.19 -11.93 11.12
N GLU A 28 -6.17 -11.92 11.97
CA GLU A 28 -6.20 -11.30 13.29
C GLU A 28 -6.56 -9.81 13.19
N VAL A 29 -5.92 -9.09 12.26
CA VAL A 29 -6.18 -7.65 12.11
C VAL A 29 -7.56 -7.37 11.50
N ILE A 30 -8.03 -8.20 10.57
CA ILE A 30 -9.41 -8.10 10.04
C ILE A 30 -10.42 -8.25 11.19
N GLN A 31 -10.25 -9.27 12.04
CA GLN A 31 -11.17 -9.50 13.17
C GLN A 31 -11.18 -8.32 14.15
N HIS A 32 -10.02 -7.72 14.40
CA HIS A 32 -9.93 -6.51 15.22
C HIS A 32 -10.62 -5.31 14.56
N ALA A 33 -10.38 -5.08 13.27
CA ALA A 33 -10.95 -3.96 12.53
C ALA A 33 -12.48 -4.07 12.44
N GLU A 34 -13.03 -5.27 12.19
CA GLU A 34 -14.48 -5.52 12.18
C GLU A 34 -15.15 -5.30 13.54
N ALA A 35 -14.39 -5.34 14.63
CA ALA A 35 -14.88 -5.11 16.00
C ALA A 35 -14.79 -3.65 16.44
N TRP A 36 -14.26 -2.73 15.63
CA TRP A 36 -14.17 -1.33 16.01
C TRP A 36 -15.55 -0.70 16.20
N PRO A 37 -15.78 -0.02 17.34
CA PRO A 37 -17.08 0.55 17.62
C PRO A 37 -17.43 1.65 16.60
N SER A 38 -18.70 1.67 16.23
CA SER A 38 -19.30 2.75 15.45
C SER A 38 -19.96 3.79 16.33
N GLU A 39 -20.19 4.98 15.77
CA GLU A 39 -21.08 5.97 16.38
C GLU A 39 -22.51 5.40 16.52
N PRO A 40 -23.32 5.85 17.49
CA PRO A 40 -24.66 5.34 17.70
C PRO A 40 -25.51 5.34 16.41
N GLY A 41 -25.90 4.14 15.95
CA GLY A 41 -26.69 3.96 14.72
C GLY A 41 -25.88 3.63 13.46
N GLY A 42 -24.55 3.56 13.54
CA GLY A 42 -23.67 3.02 12.51
C GLY A 42 -23.49 1.50 12.62
N ALA A 43 -22.89 0.90 11.60
CA ALA A 43 -22.37 -0.47 11.68
C ALA A 43 -20.93 -0.42 12.21
N ASP A 44 -20.61 -1.28 13.18
CA ASP A 44 -19.25 -1.44 13.68
C ASP A 44 -18.29 -1.86 12.57
N GLY A 45 -17.06 -1.37 12.64
CA GLY A 45 -15.97 -1.67 11.71
C GLY A 45 -15.62 -0.52 10.78
N PHE A 46 -15.59 -0.80 9.49
CA PHE A 46 -15.21 0.11 8.41
C PHE A 46 -16.19 -0.07 7.23
N ASP A 47 -16.19 0.85 6.27
CA ASP A 47 -17.00 0.71 5.05
C ASP A 47 -16.21 -0.01 3.95
N ILE A 48 -14.94 0.37 3.78
CA ILE A 48 -13.96 -0.32 2.93
C ILE A 48 -12.58 -0.32 3.58
N ALA A 49 -11.73 -1.23 3.11
CA ALA A 49 -10.33 -1.32 3.49
C ALA A 49 -9.44 -1.09 2.26
N ILE A 50 -8.30 -0.43 2.46
CA ILE A 50 -7.19 -0.44 1.52
C ILE A 50 -6.00 -1.17 2.13
N ASN A 51 -5.42 -2.13 1.40
CA ASN A 51 -4.21 -2.82 1.83
C ASN A 51 -3.05 -2.44 0.93
N LEU A 52 -2.01 -1.85 1.51
CA LEU A 52 -0.94 -1.20 0.76
C LEU A 52 0.22 -2.14 0.40
N GLY A 53 -0.01 -3.45 0.33
CA GLY A 53 0.97 -4.40 -0.17
C GLY A 53 1.76 -5.12 0.91
N ASP A 54 2.75 -5.90 0.47
CA ASP A 54 3.57 -6.78 1.30
C ASP A 54 2.70 -7.80 2.06
N PHE A 55 1.89 -8.51 1.28
CA PHE A 55 1.13 -9.67 1.74
C PHE A 55 2.06 -10.85 1.99
N SER A 56 2.95 -11.12 1.03
CA SER A 56 3.95 -12.18 1.15
C SER A 56 4.96 -11.83 2.24
N GLY A 57 5.27 -12.81 3.08
CA GLY A 57 6.40 -12.75 3.99
C GLY A 57 7.64 -13.45 3.43
N SER A 58 7.61 -13.89 2.17
CA SER A 58 8.70 -14.63 1.56
C SER A 58 9.88 -13.73 1.21
N GLN A 59 11.08 -14.27 1.38
CA GLN A 59 12.33 -13.69 0.85
C GLN A 59 12.65 -14.22 -0.55
N LEU A 60 11.81 -15.10 -1.10
CA LEU A 60 11.83 -15.59 -2.48
C LEU A 60 10.56 -15.09 -3.19
N PRO A 61 10.48 -15.14 -4.53
CA PRO A 61 9.21 -14.95 -5.24
C PRO A 61 8.08 -15.77 -4.60
N PRO A 62 6.91 -15.17 -4.31
CA PRO A 62 5.81 -15.89 -3.69
C PRO A 62 5.20 -16.89 -4.67
N GLY A 63 4.81 -18.05 -4.14
CA GLY A 63 4.17 -19.13 -4.89
C GLY A 63 2.70 -19.29 -4.54
N ASP A 64 2.08 -20.30 -5.14
CA ASP A 64 0.66 -20.62 -4.94
C ASP A 64 0.31 -20.91 -3.48
N GLU A 65 1.15 -21.65 -2.73
CA GLU A 65 0.90 -21.94 -1.31
C GLU A 65 0.74 -20.68 -0.44
N GLU A 66 1.54 -19.64 -0.71
CA GLU A 66 1.44 -18.38 0.02
C GLU A 66 0.23 -17.55 -0.46
N GLY A 67 -0.08 -17.62 -1.76
CA GLY A 67 -1.30 -17.01 -2.32
C GLY A 67 -2.57 -17.56 -1.68
N GLU A 68 -2.69 -18.89 -1.61
CA GLU A 68 -3.80 -19.59 -0.94
C GLU A 68 -3.87 -19.21 0.54
N LEU A 69 -2.73 -19.07 1.21
CA LEU A 69 -2.68 -18.65 2.61
C LEU A 69 -3.23 -17.22 2.78
N VAL A 70 -2.86 -16.28 1.92
CA VAL A 70 -3.40 -14.90 1.95
C VAL A 70 -4.91 -14.93 1.74
N VAL A 71 -5.39 -15.59 0.68
CA VAL A 71 -6.83 -15.68 0.37
C VAL A 71 -7.60 -16.33 1.51
N SER A 72 -7.06 -17.38 2.14
CA SER A 72 -7.68 -18.03 3.29
C SER A 72 -7.84 -17.11 4.50
N GLN A 73 -6.92 -16.16 4.69
CA GLN A 73 -7.01 -15.19 5.77
C GLN A 73 -8.02 -14.09 5.46
N TYR A 74 -8.09 -13.61 4.22
CA TYR A 74 -9.17 -12.72 3.78
C TYR A 74 -10.57 -13.34 3.96
N ALA A 75 -10.72 -14.63 3.66
CA ALA A 75 -11.98 -15.37 3.77
C ALA A 75 -12.50 -15.52 5.21
N THR A 76 -11.74 -15.07 6.22
CA THR A 76 -12.15 -15.11 7.63
C THR A 76 -12.97 -13.89 8.07
N ALA A 77 -13.00 -12.84 7.23
CA ALA A 77 -13.85 -11.67 7.44
C ALA A 77 -15.32 -12.11 7.57
N ARG A 78 -16.02 -11.57 8.58
CA ARG A 78 -17.39 -12.00 8.91
C ARG A 78 -18.43 -10.98 8.50
N LYS A 79 -18.08 -9.70 8.51
CA LYS A 79 -18.95 -8.58 8.16
C LYS A 79 -18.69 -8.09 6.74
N HIS A 80 -17.48 -8.29 6.23
CA HIS A 80 -17.05 -7.82 4.91
C HIS A 80 -16.70 -8.98 3.98
N GLY A 81 -17.07 -8.85 2.70
CA GLY A 81 -16.60 -9.72 1.64
C GLY A 81 -15.21 -9.32 1.12
N ARG A 82 -14.59 -10.20 0.31
CA ARG A 82 -13.29 -9.94 -0.33
C ARG A 82 -13.28 -8.61 -1.11
N GLU A 83 -14.43 -8.24 -1.66
CA GLU A 83 -14.65 -7.05 -2.48
C GLU A 83 -14.64 -5.73 -1.70
N HIS A 84 -14.62 -5.77 -0.37
CA HIS A 84 -14.47 -4.57 0.48
C HIS A 84 -12.99 -4.17 0.66
N PHE A 85 -12.05 -4.99 0.18
CA PHE A 85 -10.62 -4.75 0.28
C PHE A 85 -10.05 -4.33 -1.08
N TYR A 86 -9.38 -3.17 -1.11
CA TYR A 86 -8.79 -2.57 -2.29
C TYR A 86 -7.27 -2.59 -2.12
N ASP A 87 -6.61 -3.41 -2.91
CA ASP A 87 -5.24 -3.81 -2.66
C ASP A 87 -4.28 -3.17 -3.68
N VAL A 88 -3.06 -2.83 -3.24
CA VAL A 88 -1.92 -2.57 -4.13
C VAL A 88 -0.78 -3.52 -3.80
N ILE A 89 0.13 -3.73 -4.74
CA ILE A 89 1.27 -4.63 -4.58
C ILE A 89 2.42 -3.93 -3.84
N GLY A 90 3.12 -4.67 -2.97
CA GLY A 90 4.40 -4.27 -2.37
C GLY A 90 5.60 -5.04 -2.94
N ASN A 91 6.81 -4.71 -2.49
CA ASN A 91 8.03 -5.31 -3.03
C ASN A 91 8.17 -6.80 -2.69
N HIS A 92 7.59 -7.27 -1.57
CA HIS A 92 7.63 -8.69 -1.21
C HIS A 92 6.70 -9.56 -2.07
N ASP A 93 5.70 -8.96 -2.70
CA ASP A 93 4.73 -9.65 -3.53
C ASP A 93 5.22 -9.86 -4.98
N ALA A 94 6.37 -9.26 -5.32
CA ALA A 94 6.80 -9.10 -6.69
C ALA A 94 7.23 -10.40 -7.39
N SER A 95 6.95 -10.52 -8.68
CA SER A 95 7.45 -11.66 -9.47
C SER A 95 8.98 -11.65 -9.63
N GLY A 96 9.56 -12.85 -9.75
CA GLY A 96 10.96 -13.04 -10.13
C GLY A 96 11.25 -12.63 -11.59
N ILE A 97 12.54 -12.52 -11.94
CA ILE A 97 12.98 -12.08 -13.29
C ILE A 97 12.50 -12.98 -14.43
N ASP A 98 12.39 -14.29 -14.19
CA ASP A 98 11.98 -15.28 -15.19
C ASP A 98 10.49 -15.65 -15.08
N GLU A 99 9.73 -14.93 -14.24
CA GLU A 99 8.31 -15.16 -14.03
C GLU A 99 7.46 -14.16 -14.83
N PRO A 100 6.22 -14.51 -15.20
CA PRO A 100 5.32 -13.54 -15.82
C PRO A 100 5.09 -12.35 -14.89
N THR A 101 5.06 -11.14 -15.46
CA THR A 101 4.95 -9.88 -14.70
C THR A 101 3.80 -9.92 -13.69
N GLN A 102 4.18 -9.84 -12.41
CA GLN A 102 3.30 -9.75 -11.26
C GLN A 102 2.19 -10.81 -11.23
N TRP A 103 2.48 -12.00 -11.74
CA TRP A 103 1.49 -13.07 -11.89
C TRP A 103 0.84 -13.43 -10.54
N TRP A 104 1.63 -13.47 -9.47
CA TRP A 104 1.16 -13.86 -8.14
C TRP A 104 0.13 -12.87 -7.61
N PHE A 105 0.46 -11.58 -7.63
CA PHE A 105 -0.44 -10.51 -7.22
C PHE A 105 -1.71 -10.47 -8.08
N LYS A 106 -1.57 -10.57 -9.40
CA LYS A 106 -2.70 -10.56 -10.33
C LYS A 106 -3.64 -11.75 -10.11
N LYS A 107 -3.10 -12.94 -9.80
CA LYS A 107 -3.88 -14.16 -9.58
C LYS A 107 -4.55 -14.19 -8.21
N TRP A 108 -3.80 -13.97 -7.14
CA TRP A 108 -4.23 -14.25 -5.77
C TRP A 108 -4.82 -13.03 -5.07
N ILE A 109 -4.30 -11.83 -5.35
CA ILE A 109 -4.79 -10.59 -4.75
C ILE A 109 -5.83 -9.94 -5.67
N ASP A 110 -5.54 -9.88 -6.97
CA ASP A 110 -6.50 -9.60 -8.04
C ASP A 110 -7.31 -8.31 -7.83
N PRO A 111 -6.65 -7.13 -7.82
CA PRO A 111 -7.31 -5.87 -7.49
C PRO A 111 -8.48 -5.52 -8.43
N THR A 112 -8.46 -6.04 -9.66
CA THR A 112 -9.45 -5.77 -10.71
C THR A 112 -10.49 -6.88 -10.92
N GLY A 113 -10.35 -8.03 -10.26
CA GLY A 113 -11.29 -9.15 -10.40
C GLY A 113 -11.16 -9.94 -11.70
N GLU A 114 -9.97 -9.97 -12.31
CA GLU A 114 -9.67 -10.74 -13.53
C GLU A 114 -9.47 -12.23 -13.25
N ASN A 115 -9.18 -12.61 -12.00
CA ASN A 115 -8.83 -13.96 -11.56
C ASN A 115 -9.73 -14.43 -10.40
N THR A 116 -11.02 -14.08 -10.45
CA THR A 116 -12.03 -14.36 -9.41
C THR A 116 -12.03 -15.80 -8.90
N GLU A 117 -11.77 -16.78 -9.77
CA GLU A 117 -11.71 -18.20 -9.40
C GLU A 117 -10.68 -18.48 -8.29
N PHE A 118 -9.56 -17.74 -8.27
CA PHE A 118 -8.49 -17.90 -7.29
C PHE A 118 -8.60 -16.91 -6.13
N SER A 119 -8.88 -15.65 -6.45
CA SER A 119 -8.85 -14.54 -5.48
C SER A 119 -10.15 -14.38 -4.68
N GLY A 120 -11.26 -14.85 -5.23
CA GLY A 120 -12.61 -14.55 -4.77
C GLY A 120 -13.06 -13.11 -5.03
N VAL A 121 -12.28 -12.28 -5.75
CA VAL A 121 -12.63 -10.89 -6.06
C VAL A 121 -13.53 -10.83 -7.28
N ASP A 122 -14.71 -10.25 -7.14
CA ASP A 122 -15.59 -9.91 -8.25
C ASP A 122 -15.83 -8.39 -8.28
N ASN A 123 -15.29 -7.69 -9.28
CA ASN A 123 -15.37 -6.23 -9.34
C ASN A 123 -16.83 -5.73 -9.41
N SER A 124 -17.75 -6.53 -9.95
CA SER A 124 -19.18 -6.16 -10.04
C SER A 124 -19.89 -6.18 -8.69
N LYS A 125 -19.30 -6.83 -7.69
CA LYS A 125 -19.82 -6.93 -6.32
C LYS A 125 -19.15 -5.96 -5.35
N ARG A 126 -18.16 -5.17 -5.80
CA ARG A 126 -17.54 -4.14 -4.96
C ARG A 126 -18.58 -3.09 -4.56
N PRO A 127 -18.51 -2.57 -3.31
CA PRO A 127 -19.26 -1.38 -2.95
C PRO A 127 -19.00 -0.20 -3.90
N TYR A 128 -17.75 -0.09 -4.38
CA TYR A 128 -17.30 0.91 -5.35
C TYR A 128 -16.47 0.21 -6.43
N PRO A 129 -17.03 -0.07 -7.61
CA PRO A 129 -16.31 -0.75 -8.69
C PRO A 129 -15.04 -0.01 -9.10
N THR A 130 -13.98 -0.75 -9.39
CA THR A 130 -12.70 -0.20 -9.84
C THR A 130 -12.65 -0.06 -11.35
N ALA A 131 -11.89 0.94 -11.82
CA ALA A 131 -11.58 1.15 -13.23
C ALA A 131 -10.05 1.32 -13.40
N GLY A 132 -9.48 0.58 -14.34
CA GLY A 132 -8.03 0.55 -14.58
C GLY A 132 -7.54 -0.88 -14.77
N ASN A 133 -6.30 -1.11 -14.38
CA ASN A 133 -5.64 -2.43 -14.41
C ASN A 133 -4.93 -2.68 -13.07
N TRP A 134 -4.21 -3.79 -12.95
CA TRP A 134 -3.50 -4.15 -11.72
C TRP A 134 -2.42 -3.15 -11.29
N GLU A 135 -1.83 -2.43 -12.24
CA GLU A 135 -0.71 -1.52 -12.01
C GLU A 135 -1.20 -0.14 -11.54
N HIS A 136 -2.30 0.32 -12.12
CA HIS A 136 -2.96 1.54 -11.68
C HIS A 136 -4.47 1.42 -11.89
N TYR A 137 -5.22 1.72 -10.83
CA TYR A 137 -6.68 1.77 -10.89
C TYR A 137 -7.24 2.85 -9.98
N SER A 138 -8.51 3.15 -10.19
CA SER A 138 -9.24 4.15 -9.43
C SER A 138 -10.64 3.68 -9.08
N PHE A 139 -11.21 4.25 -8.02
CA PHE A 139 -12.60 4.12 -7.66
C PHE A 139 -13.06 5.38 -6.93
N GLU A 140 -14.38 5.56 -6.81
CA GLU A 140 -14.99 6.79 -6.32
C GLU A 140 -15.93 6.50 -5.16
N VAL A 141 -15.85 7.33 -4.11
CA VAL A 141 -16.77 7.33 -2.97
C VAL A 141 -17.30 8.74 -2.79
N GLY A 142 -18.52 9.01 -3.29
CA GLY A 142 -19.06 10.37 -3.30
C GLY A 142 -18.15 11.32 -4.09
N ASN A 143 -17.63 12.37 -3.45
CA ASN A 143 -16.68 13.33 -4.04
C ASN A 143 -15.19 12.95 -3.82
N VAL A 144 -14.91 11.78 -3.27
CA VAL A 144 -13.55 11.28 -3.04
C VAL A 144 -13.12 10.37 -4.19
N LEU A 145 -12.01 10.70 -4.83
CA LEU A 145 -11.34 9.89 -5.84
C LEU A 145 -10.14 9.18 -5.21
N PHE A 146 -10.13 7.85 -5.30
CA PHE A 146 -8.99 7.03 -4.93
C PHE A 146 -8.14 6.71 -6.16
N LEU A 147 -6.84 6.96 -6.09
CA LEU A 147 -5.85 6.59 -7.09
C LEU A 147 -4.90 5.57 -6.46
N MET A 148 -4.95 4.34 -6.95
CA MET A 148 -4.22 3.20 -6.41
C MET A 148 -3.07 2.86 -7.36
N LEU A 149 -1.83 2.92 -6.89
CA LEU A 149 -0.62 2.70 -7.67
C LEU A 149 0.12 1.48 -7.12
N ALA A 150 0.46 0.55 -8.01
CA ALA A 150 1.22 -0.64 -7.66
C ALA A 150 2.74 -0.39 -7.73
N ASP A 151 3.49 -1.03 -6.83
CA ASP A 151 4.96 -1.03 -6.86
C ASP A 151 5.49 -1.92 -8.00
N ARG A 152 6.24 -1.33 -8.93
CA ARG A 152 6.90 -2.02 -10.07
C ARG A 152 8.22 -2.66 -9.68
N ASN A 153 8.23 -3.37 -8.56
CA ASN A 153 9.38 -4.14 -8.09
C ASN A 153 9.61 -5.46 -8.87
N ASP A 154 9.05 -5.59 -10.06
CA ASP A 154 9.31 -6.70 -11.00
C ASP A 154 10.51 -6.41 -11.93
N GLY A 155 10.91 -7.41 -12.71
CA GLY A 155 11.88 -7.23 -13.79
C GLY A 155 13.35 -7.30 -13.38
N GLY A 156 13.62 -7.66 -12.12
CA GLY A 156 14.98 -7.89 -11.61
C GLY A 156 15.74 -6.62 -11.23
N PRO A 157 16.94 -6.76 -10.63
CA PRO A 157 17.78 -5.62 -10.24
C PRO A 157 18.14 -4.73 -11.45
N PRO A 158 18.31 -3.40 -11.25
CA PRO A 158 18.41 -2.69 -9.97
C PRO A 158 17.08 -2.17 -9.40
N ILE A 159 15.96 -2.35 -10.12
CA ILE A 159 14.65 -1.82 -9.74
C ILE A 159 13.86 -2.88 -8.96
N GLY A 160 13.76 -4.07 -9.55
CA GLY A 160 12.95 -5.14 -9.02
C GLY A 160 13.70 -6.19 -8.22
N ARG A 161 12.94 -7.20 -7.79
CA ARG A 161 13.36 -8.33 -6.97
C ARG A 161 14.62 -9.04 -7.50
N GLY A 162 15.59 -9.22 -6.61
CA GLY A 162 16.79 -10.03 -6.87
C GLY A 162 16.62 -11.51 -6.53
N LYS A 163 17.74 -12.24 -6.44
CA LYS A 163 17.75 -13.65 -6.03
C LYS A 163 17.20 -13.86 -4.60
N PHE A 164 17.33 -12.85 -3.75
CA PHE A 164 16.83 -12.83 -2.37
C PHE A 164 16.20 -11.46 -2.08
N GLY A 165 15.00 -11.47 -1.52
CA GLY A 165 14.22 -10.29 -1.13
C GLY A 165 13.58 -9.55 -2.31
N GLY A 166 12.50 -8.81 -2.04
CA GLY A 166 12.10 -7.69 -2.91
C GLY A 166 13.09 -6.54 -2.72
N TYR A 167 13.46 -5.83 -3.79
CA TYR A 167 14.35 -4.69 -3.62
C TYR A 167 13.57 -3.59 -2.89
N PRO A 168 14.09 -2.99 -1.82
CA PRO A 168 13.26 -2.17 -0.95
C PRO A 168 12.89 -0.81 -1.56
N ALA A 169 13.60 -0.35 -2.60
CA ALA A 169 13.30 0.92 -3.23
C ALA A 169 12.06 0.80 -4.13
N GLY A 170 11.04 1.64 -3.88
CA GLY A 170 9.79 1.62 -4.63
C GLY A 170 9.95 2.13 -6.06
N ALA A 171 9.07 1.68 -6.93
CA ALA A 171 9.09 2.00 -8.34
C ALA A 171 7.68 2.16 -8.92
N ILE A 172 7.52 3.09 -9.86
CA ILE A 172 6.35 3.15 -10.74
C ILE A 172 6.81 3.26 -12.20
N SER A 173 6.00 2.74 -13.13
CA SER A 173 6.28 2.90 -14.56
C SER A 173 6.04 4.33 -15.03
N GLU A 174 6.52 4.62 -16.23
CA GLU A 174 6.20 5.88 -16.92
C GLU A 174 4.70 6.02 -17.16
N GLU A 175 4.06 4.94 -17.61
CA GLU A 175 2.62 4.91 -17.89
C GLU A 175 1.79 5.23 -16.64
N THR A 176 2.17 4.67 -15.50
CA THR A 176 1.52 4.92 -14.21
C THR A 176 1.73 6.36 -13.76
N PHE A 177 2.91 6.94 -13.95
CA PHE A 177 3.17 8.34 -13.63
C PHE A 177 2.34 9.30 -14.52
N GLU A 178 2.32 9.07 -15.83
CA GLU A 178 1.50 9.85 -16.77
C GLU A 178 0.01 9.72 -16.48
N TRP A 179 -0.45 8.51 -16.14
CA TRP A 179 -1.83 8.27 -15.74
C TRP A 179 -2.19 9.03 -14.47
N TRP A 180 -1.34 8.96 -13.44
CA TRP A 180 -1.59 9.60 -12.14
C TRP A 180 -1.62 11.12 -12.26
N THR A 181 -0.62 11.71 -12.92
CA THR A 181 -0.58 13.16 -13.13
C THR A 181 -1.79 13.67 -13.90
N ARG A 182 -2.22 12.97 -14.95
CA ARG A 182 -3.45 13.28 -15.68
C ARG A 182 -4.68 13.21 -14.79
N LYS A 183 -4.85 12.11 -14.02
CA LYS A 183 -6.00 11.94 -13.11
C LYS A 183 -6.07 13.05 -12.07
N VAL A 184 -4.94 13.43 -11.48
CA VAL A 184 -4.86 14.54 -10.54
C VAL A 184 -5.31 15.86 -11.19
N LEU A 185 -4.79 16.18 -12.37
CA LEU A 185 -5.12 17.43 -13.06
C LEU A 185 -6.58 17.50 -13.52
N GLU A 186 -7.18 16.37 -13.90
CA GLU A 186 -8.57 16.26 -14.35
C GLU A 186 -9.59 16.32 -13.21
N ASN A 187 -9.17 16.15 -11.95
CA ASN A 187 -10.06 16.00 -10.79
C ASN A 187 -9.74 16.99 -9.66
N ARG A 188 -9.30 18.21 -10.02
CA ARG A 188 -8.97 19.27 -9.05
C ARG A 188 -10.16 19.76 -8.20
N ASP A 189 -11.38 19.42 -8.58
CA ASP A 189 -12.62 19.72 -7.87
C ASP A 189 -13.03 18.61 -6.88
N ARG A 190 -12.21 17.56 -6.75
CA ARG A 190 -12.47 16.39 -5.88
C ARG A 190 -11.45 16.29 -4.76
N ILE A 191 -11.80 15.52 -3.74
CA ILE A 191 -10.82 15.04 -2.76
C ILE A 191 -10.03 13.91 -3.40
N VAL A 192 -8.73 14.06 -3.59
CA VAL A 192 -7.87 13.06 -4.22
C VAL A 192 -7.02 12.36 -3.16
N ILE A 193 -7.28 11.06 -3.00
CA ILE A 193 -6.49 10.17 -2.14
C ILE A 193 -5.63 9.29 -3.04
N THR A 194 -4.33 9.43 -2.93
CA THR A 194 -3.35 8.58 -3.60
C THR A 194 -2.85 7.51 -2.64
N ALA A 195 -2.83 6.25 -3.06
CA ALA A 195 -2.34 5.13 -2.28
C ALA A 195 -1.29 4.34 -3.06
N HIS A 196 -0.19 4.02 -2.39
CA HIS A 196 0.92 3.24 -2.91
C HIS A 196 1.59 2.49 -1.75
N HIS A 197 2.37 1.44 -2.00
CA HIS A 197 3.09 0.72 -0.94
C HIS A 197 4.13 1.61 -0.24
N HIS A 198 4.96 2.30 -1.02
CA HIS A 198 5.94 3.28 -0.54
C HIS A 198 5.38 4.69 -0.34
N MET A 199 6.06 5.43 0.52
CA MET A 199 5.88 6.87 0.71
C MET A 199 6.62 7.68 -0.37
N ILE A 200 6.49 9.01 -0.34
CA ILE A 200 7.26 9.94 -1.17
C ILE A 200 8.47 10.47 -0.41
N LYS A 201 9.56 10.77 -1.13
CA LYS A 201 10.82 11.25 -0.57
C LYS A 201 10.61 12.44 0.37
N GLU A 202 11.23 12.36 1.55
CA GLU A 202 11.21 13.39 2.59
C GLU A 202 9.79 13.84 2.98
N THR A 203 8.84 12.91 3.04
CA THR A 203 7.46 13.19 3.50
C THR A 203 7.21 12.67 4.89
N THR A 204 7.49 11.40 5.19
CA THR A 204 7.31 10.81 6.53
C THR A 204 8.62 10.23 7.08
N VAL A 205 8.55 9.64 8.27
CA VAL A 205 9.63 8.91 8.93
C VAL A 205 10.46 8.05 7.97
N ALA A 206 11.78 8.19 8.05
CA ALA A 206 12.78 7.42 7.30
C ALA A 206 12.67 7.48 5.75
N THR A 207 11.94 8.44 5.19
CA THR A 207 11.81 8.62 3.73
C THR A 207 12.89 9.50 3.09
N GLY A 208 13.97 9.83 3.81
CA GLY A 208 15.12 10.54 3.28
C GLY A 208 16.14 9.59 2.61
N LEU A 209 17.07 10.16 1.85
CA LEU A 209 18.13 9.38 1.21
C LEU A 209 18.97 8.64 2.24
N ASN A 210 19.14 7.33 2.01
CA ASN A 210 19.83 6.37 2.85
C ASN A 210 19.19 6.09 4.22
N GLU A 211 18.18 6.86 4.66
CA GLU A 211 17.57 6.69 5.99
C GLU A 211 17.01 5.27 6.19
N GLY A 212 16.35 4.72 5.17
CA GLY A 212 15.83 3.35 5.19
C GLY A 212 16.88 2.27 5.47
N CYS A 213 18.08 2.38 4.88
CA CYS A 213 19.15 1.41 5.08
C CYS A 213 20.01 1.74 6.31
N ASP A 214 20.39 3.00 6.49
CA ASP A 214 21.27 3.44 7.59
C ASP A 214 20.56 3.36 8.94
N GLY A 215 19.23 3.53 8.96
CA GLY A 215 18.37 3.30 10.12
C GLY A 215 18.07 1.83 10.40
N GLY A 216 18.49 0.91 9.53
CA GLY A 216 18.31 -0.54 9.74
C GLY A 216 16.92 -1.08 9.38
N TYR A 217 16.06 -0.29 8.73
CA TYR A 217 14.72 -0.74 8.31
C TYR A 217 14.80 -1.74 7.16
N HIS A 218 15.75 -1.53 6.23
CA HIS A 218 15.89 -2.35 5.04
C HIS A 218 17.32 -2.85 4.84
N GLY A 219 17.44 -4.06 4.28
CA GLY A 219 18.72 -4.62 3.87
C GLY A 219 19.37 -3.80 2.76
N ARG A 220 20.72 -3.69 2.80
CA ARG A 220 21.48 -3.01 1.75
C ARG A 220 21.73 -3.95 0.58
N MET A 221 20.91 -3.82 -0.47
CA MET A 221 21.11 -4.57 -1.71
C MET A 221 22.26 -3.96 -2.52
N PRO A 222 23.30 -4.74 -2.88
CA PRO A 222 24.52 -4.22 -3.52
C PRO A 222 24.30 -3.75 -4.96
N ASP A 223 23.29 -4.27 -5.65
CA ASP A 223 23.13 -4.08 -7.09
C ASP A 223 22.23 -2.88 -7.45
N GLY A 224 21.74 -2.11 -6.47
CA GLY A 224 21.04 -0.84 -6.70
C GLY A 224 19.95 -0.53 -5.68
N GLY A 225 19.46 0.72 -5.70
CA GLY A 225 18.27 1.15 -4.96
C GLY A 225 18.44 1.46 -3.47
N ALA A 226 19.51 0.99 -2.82
CA ALA A 226 19.68 1.15 -1.36
C ALA A 226 19.44 2.58 -0.80
N PRO A 227 19.90 3.67 -1.45
CA PRO A 227 19.60 5.03 -0.97
C PRO A 227 18.11 5.37 -0.92
N GLY A 228 17.27 4.70 -1.71
CA GLY A 228 15.83 4.97 -1.85
C GLY A 228 14.91 3.98 -1.16
N SER A 229 15.42 3.12 -0.27
CA SER A 229 14.73 1.93 0.27
C SER A 229 13.43 2.15 1.03
N SER A 230 12.96 3.39 1.22
CA SER A 230 11.74 3.68 2.00
C SER A 230 10.74 4.58 1.28
N PHE A 231 10.97 4.87 0.00
CA PHE A 231 10.11 5.73 -0.79
C PHE A 231 10.14 5.32 -2.27
N ILE A 232 9.26 5.91 -3.09
CA ILE A 232 9.30 5.74 -4.55
C ILE A 232 10.58 6.37 -5.08
N TYR A 233 11.57 5.53 -5.38
CA TYR A 233 12.88 5.96 -5.85
C TYR A 233 12.98 5.94 -7.38
N TRP A 234 12.19 5.10 -8.04
CA TRP A 234 12.21 4.93 -9.49
C TRP A 234 10.90 5.40 -10.13
N VAL A 235 10.99 6.29 -11.11
CA VAL A 235 9.85 6.71 -11.93
C VAL A 235 10.21 6.52 -13.39
N GLY A 236 9.51 5.63 -14.10
CA GLY A 236 9.83 5.32 -15.50
C GLY A 236 11.26 4.79 -15.71
N GLY A 237 11.79 4.09 -14.70
CA GLY A 237 13.17 3.59 -14.69
C GLY A 237 14.25 4.63 -14.36
N GLN A 238 13.88 5.89 -14.11
CA GLN A 238 14.81 6.93 -13.67
C GLN A 238 14.92 6.95 -12.15
N LYS A 239 16.14 6.75 -11.63
CA LYS A 239 16.44 6.84 -10.19
C LYS A 239 16.34 8.27 -9.68
N ASP A 240 15.84 8.43 -8.46
CA ASP A 240 15.78 9.69 -7.71
C ASP A 240 15.33 10.88 -8.57
N SER A 241 14.34 10.65 -9.44
CA SER A 241 14.04 11.57 -10.54
C SER A 241 13.47 12.92 -10.07
N GLY A 242 12.96 12.99 -8.84
CA GLY A 242 12.27 14.16 -8.29
C GLY A 242 10.91 14.44 -8.94
N ARG A 243 10.45 13.61 -9.88
CA ARG A 243 9.30 13.94 -10.73
C ARG A 243 7.97 13.98 -9.99
N ILE A 244 7.79 13.14 -8.96
CA ILE A 244 6.57 13.17 -8.16
C ILE A 244 6.59 14.42 -7.28
N GLU A 245 7.72 14.68 -6.62
CA GLU A 245 7.95 15.83 -5.75
C GLU A 245 7.79 17.16 -6.50
N ASP A 246 8.37 17.26 -7.69
CA ASP A 246 8.26 18.41 -8.57
C ASP A 246 6.81 18.63 -9.02
N PHE A 247 6.10 17.56 -9.39
CA PHE A 247 4.68 17.66 -9.77
C PHE A 247 3.82 18.16 -8.60
N LEU A 248 4.02 17.61 -7.39
CA LEU A 248 3.29 18.03 -6.19
C LEU A 248 3.61 19.49 -5.83
N ALA A 249 4.88 19.89 -5.88
CA ALA A 249 5.31 21.26 -5.59
C ALA A 249 4.76 22.29 -6.59
N GLN A 250 4.64 21.92 -7.87
CA GLN A 250 4.12 22.80 -8.91
C GLN A 250 2.59 22.94 -8.92
N ASN A 251 1.88 22.06 -8.21
CA ASN A 251 0.43 21.98 -8.25
C ASN A 251 -0.21 22.04 -6.84
N ASP A 252 0.33 22.81 -5.89
CA ASP A 252 -0.06 22.81 -4.48
C ASP A 252 -1.46 23.42 -4.17
N PRO A 253 -2.41 22.67 -3.55
CA PRO A 253 -2.38 21.23 -3.31
C PRO A 253 -2.79 20.44 -4.55
N ALA A 254 -2.02 19.39 -4.87
CA ALA A 254 -2.29 18.54 -6.03
C ALA A 254 -3.20 17.37 -5.65
N ILE A 255 -3.06 16.93 -4.41
CA ILE A 255 -3.83 15.85 -3.77
C ILE A 255 -4.12 16.27 -2.34
N ASP A 256 -5.02 15.56 -1.68
CA ASP A 256 -5.38 15.83 -0.28
C ASP A 256 -4.66 14.89 0.68
N LEU A 257 -4.47 13.63 0.25
CA LEU A 257 -3.92 12.56 1.06
C LEU A 257 -3.06 11.61 0.24
N TRP A 258 -1.85 11.33 0.73
CA TRP A 258 -1.03 10.19 0.30
C TRP A 258 -1.00 9.14 1.41
N LEU A 259 -1.36 7.90 1.07
CA LEU A 259 -1.30 6.75 1.97
C LEU A 259 -0.18 5.81 1.50
N GLY A 260 0.74 5.49 2.41
CA GLY A 260 1.84 4.53 2.16
C GLY A 260 2.29 3.81 3.43
N ALA A 261 3.28 2.93 3.32
CA ALA A 261 3.72 2.01 4.37
C ALA A 261 5.21 1.61 4.24
N HIS A 262 5.52 0.31 4.14
CA HIS A 262 6.83 -0.30 3.83
C HIS A 262 7.89 -0.30 4.94
N THR A 263 8.08 0.81 5.66
CA THR A 263 9.26 0.97 6.54
C THR A 263 9.19 0.18 7.87
N HIS A 264 8.02 -0.34 8.25
CA HIS A 264 7.80 -1.09 9.50
C HIS A 264 8.23 -0.34 10.77
N THR A 265 8.14 0.98 10.75
CA THR A 265 8.60 1.87 11.81
C THR A 265 7.77 1.71 13.09
N HIS A 266 8.44 1.87 14.23
CA HIS A 266 7.79 1.97 15.52
C HIS A 266 6.86 3.19 15.55
N PRO A 267 5.66 3.17 16.18
CA PRO A 267 4.71 4.29 16.14
C PRO A 267 5.28 5.66 16.55
N ASP A 268 6.20 5.68 17.51
CA ASP A 268 6.89 6.89 18.01
C ASP A 268 8.18 7.25 17.25
N ASP A 269 8.49 6.57 16.15
CA ASP A 269 9.69 6.83 15.35
C ASP A 269 9.61 8.19 14.65
N THR A 270 10.73 8.90 14.68
CA THR A 270 10.89 10.27 14.15
C THR A 270 12.17 10.42 13.32
N THR A 271 12.72 9.32 12.81
CA THR A 271 13.92 9.32 11.96
C THR A 271 13.79 10.30 10.78
N GLY A 272 14.84 11.10 10.57
CA GLY A 272 14.83 12.20 9.61
C GLY A 272 14.06 13.45 10.07
N GLY A 273 13.65 13.50 11.34
CA GLY A 273 12.86 14.60 11.91
C GLY A 273 11.40 14.60 11.47
N ARG A 274 10.90 13.48 10.92
CA ARG A 274 9.55 13.31 10.37
C ARG A 274 8.85 12.17 11.09
N THR A 275 7.57 12.34 11.38
CA THR A 275 6.70 11.33 12.00
C THR A 275 5.96 10.50 10.93
N HIS A 276 4.98 9.72 11.35
CA HIS A 276 4.14 8.93 10.45
C HIS A 276 3.05 9.75 9.74
N ILE A 277 2.74 10.96 10.24
CA ILE A 277 1.71 11.82 9.67
C ILE A 277 2.32 13.21 9.53
N GLU A 278 2.50 13.64 8.30
CA GLU A 278 3.16 14.91 7.99
C GLU A 278 2.36 15.70 6.96
N ARG A 279 2.55 17.02 6.95
CA ARG A 279 1.94 17.91 5.95
C ARG A 279 3.02 18.52 5.06
N LYS A 280 2.85 18.41 3.74
CA LYS A 280 3.76 18.99 2.73
C LYS A 280 2.98 19.28 1.45
N TRP A 281 3.34 20.33 0.71
CA TRP A 281 2.66 20.72 -0.54
C TRP A 281 1.13 20.76 -0.41
N GLY A 282 0.64 21.33 0.69
CA GLY A 282 -0.79 21.43 0.98
C GLY A 282 -1.51 20.12 1.31
N ALA A 283 -0.88 18.96 1.13
CA ALA A 283 -1.44 17.62 1.33
C ALA A 283 -0.96 16.97 2.64
N ASN A 284 -1.71 15.95 3.09
CA ASN A 284 -1.29 15.09 4.20
C ASN A 284 -0.61 13.82 3.65
N PHE A 285 0.49 13.40 4.27
CA PHE A 285 1.21 12.17 3.99
C PHE A 285 1.12 11.28 5.22
N VAL A 286 0.58 10.07 5.05
CA VAL A 286 0.32 9.16 6.15
C VAL A 286 0.96 7.80 5.87
N ASN A 287 1.99 7.49 6.66
CA ASN A 287 2.50 6.15 6.78
C ASN A 287 1.56 5.35 7.70
N VAL A 288 0.89 4.34 7.15
CA VAL A 288 -0.09 3.49 7.86
C VAL A 288 0.57 2.44 8.75
N SER A 289 1.91 2.32 8.65
CA SER A 289 2.75 1.33 9.34
C SER A 289 2.40 -0.11 8.96
N ALA A 290 2.98 -1.07 9.68
CA ALA A 290 2.96 -2.48 9.32
C ALA A 290 2.15 -3.32 10.30
N ILE A 291 1.50 -4.38 9.80
CA ILE A 291 0.78 -5.37 10.63
C ILE A 291 1.69 -6.48 11.14
N THR A 292 2.79 -6.73 10.44
CA THR A 292 3.78 -7.72 10.84
C THR A 292 4.33 -7.45 12.24
N ARG A 293 4.70 -8.53 12.91
CA ARG A 293 5.43 -8.47 14.18
C ARG A 293 6.84 -9.04 14.05
N TYR A 294 7.04 -9.98 13.12
CA TYR A 294 8.21 -10.84 13.05
C TYR A 294 8.97 -10.75 11.71
N HIS A 295 8.54 -9.91 10.78
CA HIS A 295 9.26 -9.73 9.50
C HIS A 295 10.42 -8.72 9.58
N GLY A 296 10.28 -7.64 10.36
CA GLY A 296 11.34 -6.65 10.56
C GLY A 296 12.58 -7.20 11.30
N GLN A 297 13.71 -6.48 11.20
CA GLN A 297 14.97 -6.87 11.88
C GLN A 297 14.83 -6.93 13.41
N THR A 298 14.05 -6.00 13.95
CA THR A 298 13.51 -6.03 15.31
C THR A 298 12.03 -6.37 15.23
N ASN A 299 11.47 -6.93 16.31
CA ASN A 299 10.03 -7.16 16.35
C ASN A 299 9.30 -5.82 16.11
N SER A 300 8.53 -5.76 15.03
CA SER A 300 7.68 -4.61 14.69
C SER A 300 6.51 -4.50 15.67
N ILE A 301 5.92 -3.31 15.77
CA ILE A 301 4.69 -3.08 16.53
C ILE A 301 3.53 -3.01 15.53
N PRO A 302 2.63 -4.02 15.49
CA PRO A 302 1.51 -4.02 14.57
C PRO A 302 0.62 -2.78 14.72
N MET A 303 0.39 -2.06 13.62
CA MET A 303 -0.47 -0.88 13.58
C MET A 303 -1.18 -0.75 12.22
N SER A 304 -2.42 -0.24 12.25
CA SER A 304 -3.17 0.22 11.07
C SER A 304 -3.95 1.48 11.44
N ARG A 305 -4.60 2.12 10.46
CA ARG A 305 -5.29 3.41 10.66
C ARG A 305 -6.73 3.36 10.18
N LEU A 306 -7.63 3.97 10.95
CA LEU A 306 -9.01 4.21 10.56
C LEU A 306 -9.21 5.71 10.31
N PHE A 307 -9.67 6.05 9.12
CA PHE A 307 -10.03 7.40 8.72
C PHE A 307 -11.56 7.52 8.70
N THR A 308 -12.09 8.64 9.19
CA THR A 308 -13.53 8.92 9.13
C THR A 308 -13.74 10.22 8.37
N PHE A 309 -14.42 10.12 7.23
CA PHE A 309 -14.84 11.24 6.41
C PHE A 309 -16.29 11.57 6.77
N THR A 310 -16.60 12.84 6.97
CA THR A 310 -17.95 13.29 7.33
C THR A 310 -18.49 14.18 6.22
N GLU A 311 -19.69 13.89 5.74
CA GLU A 311 -20.33 14.72 4.72
C GLU A 311 -20.45 16.18 5.20
N GLY A 312 -19.93 17.12 4.40
CA GLY A 312 -19.93 18.54 4.71
C GLY A 312 -18.85 19.00 5.70
N SER A 313 -17.87 18.15 6.03
CA SER A 313 -16.64 18.62 6.68
C SER A 313 -15.65 19.14 5.64
N ASP A 314 -15.12 20.35 5.89
CA ASP A 314 -13.99 20.94 5.15
C ASP A 314 -12.66 20.28 5.52
#